data_AF-A0A956LBN5-F1
#
_entry.id   AF-A0A956LBN5-F1
#
_cell.length_a   1.000
_cell.length_b   1.000
_cell.length_c   1.000
_cell.angle_alpha   90.00
_cell.angle_beta   90.00
_cell.angle_gamma   90.00
#
_symmetry.space_group_name_H-M   'P 1'
#
loop_
_entity.id
_entity.type
_entity.pdbx_description
1 polymer ?
#
loop_
_entity_poly.entity_id
_entity_poly.type
_entity_poly.pdbx_seq_one_letter_code
_entity_poly.pdbx_strand_id
1 'polypeptide(L)'
;AVLEIVLEDGDRFEVTGEHPLYRPALGGFRPAAELRPGAELQRATGQRVRVRAVAPADATARVYNLSVTGPRTYFAGGVLVHNY
;
A
#
# COMPACT_ATOMS: atom_id res chain seq x y z
N ALA A 1 -13.38 2.09 2.46
CA ALA A 1 -12.96 3.48 2.74
C ALA A 1 -11.58 3.71 2.11
N VAL A 2 -11.26 4.95 1.74
CA VAL A 2 -9.88 5.35 1.36
C VAL A 2 -9.09 5.65 2.63
N LEU A 3 -7.82 5.22 2.65
CA LEU A 3 -6.88 5.40 3.74
C LEU A 3 -5.71 6.24 3.24
N GLU A 4 -5.26 7.21 4.04
CA GLU A 4 -3.94 7.83 3.91
C GLU A 4 -2.93 7.00 4.70
N ILE A 5 -1.84 6.61 4.04
CA ILE A 5 -0.70 5.90 4.62
C ILE A 5 0.49 6.86 4.65
N VAL A 6 1.10 7.02 5.82
CA VAL A 6 2.34 7.79 5.99
C VAL A 6 3.48 6.83 6.31
N LEU A 7 4.60 6.97 5.61
CA LEU A 7 5.79 6.13 5.77
C LEU A 7 6.84 6.81 6.66
N GLU A 8 7.79 6.03 7.17
CA GLU A 8 8.82 6.53 8.11
C GLU A 8 9.78 7.56 7.51
N ASP A 9 9.94 7.55 6.19
CA ASP A 9 10.71 8.54 5.42
C ASP A 9 9.92 9.79 5.02
N GLY A 10 8.65 9.87 5.42
CA GLY A 10 7.78 11.03 5.19
C GLY A 10 6.95 10.96 3.90
N ASP A 11 7.17 9.94 3.06
CA ASP A 11 6.30 9.66 1.92
C ASP A 11 4.87 9.38 2.37
N ARG A 12 3.90 9.72 1.51
CA ARG A 12 2.48 9.44 1.74
C ARG A 12 1.79 8.97 0.47
N PHE A 13 0.77 8.13 0.63
CA PHE A 13 -0.10 7.73 -0.46
C PHE A 13 -1.50 7.38 0.06
N GLU A 14 -2.48 7.50 -0.83
CA GLU A 14 -3.85 7.09 -0.56
C GLU A 14 -4.18 5.76 -1.24
N VAL A 15 -4.96 4.93 -0.57
CA VAL A 15 -5.31 3.60 -1.05
C VAL A 15 -6.66 3.16 -0.50
N THR A 16 -7.43 2.37 -1.24
CA THR A 16 -8.64 1.75 -0.68
C THR A 16 -8.26 0.69 0.34
N GLY A 17 -9.05 0.54 1.41
CA GLY A 17 -8.80 -0.45 2.46
C GLY A 17 -8.69 -1.89 1.96
N GLU A 18 -9.39 -2.24 0.89
CA GLU A 18 -9.36 -3.58 0.28
C GLU A 18 -8.13 -3.81 -0.62
N HIS A 19 -7.39 -2.75 -0.99
CA HIS A 19 -6.30 -2.91 -1.93
C HIS A 19 -5.15 -3.71 -1.30
N PRO A 20 -4.67 -4.76 -1.97
CA PRO A 20 -3.63 -5.62 -1.42
C PRO A 20 -2.24 -4.97 -1.52
N LEU A 21 -1.57 -4.87 -0.37
CA LEU A 21 -0.19 -4.40 -0.24
C LEU A 21 0.70 -5.57 0.18
N TYR A 22 1.89 -5.69 -0.43
CA TYR A 22 2.82 -6.75 -0.06
C TYR A 22 3.41 -6.50 1.33
N ARG A 23 3.32 -7.52 2.21
CA ARG A 23 3.85 -7.53 3.57
C ARG A 23 5.07 -8.47 3.63
N PRO A 24 6.32 -7.96 3.54
CA PRO A 24 7.52 -8.80 3.56
C PRO A 24 7.61 -9.71 4.78
N ALA A 25 7.24 -9.20 5.96
CA ALA A 25 7.22 -9.97 7.20
C ALA A 25 6.23 -11.16 7.20
N LEU A 26 5.20 -11.11 6.34
CA LEU A 26 4.19 -12.16 6.22
C LEU A 26 4.34 -12.99 4.93
N GLY A 27 5.29 -12.62 4.05
CA GLY A 27 5.52 -13.30 2.78
C GLY A 27 4.37 -13.20 1.77
N GLY A 28 3.47 -12.22 1.90
CA GLY A 28 2.27 -12.17 1.05
C GLY A 28 1.52 -10.84 1.07
N PHE A 29 0.49 -10.75 0.24
CA PHE A 29 -0.37 -9.57 0.13
C PHE A 29 -1.45 -9.56 1.22
N ARG A 30 -1.69 -8.39 1.80
CA ARG A 30 -2.78 -8.15 2.77
C ARG A 30 -3.53 -6.87 2.42
N PRO A 31 -4.85 -6.80 2.69
CA PRO A 31 -5.61 -5.56 2.55
C PRO A 31 -4.97 -4.40 3.31
N ALA A 32 -4.97 -3.20 2.73
CA ALA A 32 -4.46 -2.00 3.36
C ALA A 32 -5.16 -1.68 4.71
N ALA A 33 -6.42 -2.08 4.87
CA ALA A 33 -7.17 -1.94 6.13
C ALA A 33 -6.57 -2.73 7.32
N GLU A 34 -5.75 -3.75 7.04
CA GLU A 34 -5.02 -4.50 8.06
C GLU A 34 -3.69 -3.84 8.46
N LEU A 35 -3.25 -2.77 7.78
CA LEU A 35 -2.03 -2.06 8.16
C LEU A 35 -2.15 -1.44 9.55
N ARG A 36 -1.03 -1.47 10.27
CA ARG A 36 -0.84 -0.83 11.57
C ARG A 36 0.52 -0.13 11.56
N PRO A 37 0.71 0.97 12.32
CA PRO A 37 2.03 1.56 12.52
C PRO A 37 3.08 0.51 12.91
N GLY A 38 4.29 0.63 12.34
CA GLY A 38 5.38 -0.34 12.48
C GLY A 38 5.38 -1.47 11.46
N ALA A 39 4.29 -1.66 10.70
CA ALA A 39 4.24 -2.61 9.59
C ALA A 39 5.28 -2.28 8.51
N GLU A 40 5.92 -3.31 7.95
CA GLU A 40 6.84 -3.16 6.81
C GLU A 40 6.13 -3.37 5.47
N LEU A 41 6.49 -2.55 4.48
CA LEU A 41 6.12 -2.64 3.07
C LEU A 41 7.37 -2.74 2.18
N GLN A 42 7.20 -3.18 0.94
CA GLN A 42 8.29 -3.39 -0.03
C GLN A 42 8.42 -2.21 -1.00
N ARG A 43 9.60 -1.58 -1.05
CA ARG A 43 9.96 -0.54 -2.03
C ARG A 43 10.39 -1.14 -3.37
N ALA A 44 10.33 -0.32 -4.42
CA ALA A 44 10.82 -0.65 -5.76
C ALA A 44 12.33 -0.95 -5.79
N THR A 45 13.10 -0.39 -4.86
CA THR A 45 14.54 -0.64 -4.69
C THR A 45 14.86 -1.99 -4.07
N GLY A 46 13.86 -2.79 -3.68
CA GLY A 46 14.07 -4.01 -2.90
C GLY A 46 14.19 -3.78 -1.39
N GLN A 47 14.25 -2.52 -0.93
CA GLN A 47 14.29 -2.17 0.49
C GLN A 47 12.91 -2.24 1.16
N ARG A 48 12.91 -2.34 2.50
CA ARG A 48 11.70 -2.25 3.31
C ARG A 48 11.52 -0.83 3.84
N VAL A 49 10.27 -0.43 4.02
CA VAL A 49 9.88 0.83 4.65
C VAL A 49 8.80 0.58 5.69
N ARG A 50 8.86 1.24 6.84
CA ARG A 50 7.82 1.14 7.86
C ARG A 50 6.69 2.14 7.65
N VAL A 51 5.49 1.67 7.93
CA VAL A 51 4.31 2.51 8.10
C VAL A 51 4.44 3.28 9.41
N ARG A 52 4.39 4.60 9.32
CA ARG A 52 4.34 5.51 10.47
C ARG A 52 2.90 5.73 10.94
N ALA A 53 1.96 5.92 10.01
CA ALA A 53 0.56 6.17 10.34
C ALA A 53 -0.39 5.62 9.26
N VAL A 54 -1.62 5.31 9.70
CA VAL A 54 -2.75 4.91 8.85
C VAL A 54 -3.96 5.69 9.35
N ALA A 55 -4.59 6.47 8.48
CA ALA A 55 -5.78 7.26 8.81
C ALA A 55 -6.82 7.14 7.70
N PRO A 56 -8.12 7.28 7.99
CA PRO A 56 -9.12 7.51 6.94
C PRO A 56 -8.76 8.78 6.15
N ALA A 57 -8.87 8.72 4.83
CA ALA A 57 -8.75 9.92 4.00
C ALA A 57 -10.06 10.72 4.04
N ASP A 58 -9.96 12.04 4.15
CA ASP A 58 -11.10 12.97 4.22
C ASP A 58 -11.73 13.22 2.83
N ALA A 59 -12.08 12.16 2.08
CA ALA A 59 -12.85 12.31 0.84
C ALA A 59 -13.42 11.00 0.29
N THR A 60 -14.60 11.10 -0.34
CA THR A 60 -14.97 10.21 -1.45
C THR A 60 -14.11 10.58 -2.65
N ALA A 61 -13.03 9.82 -2.88
CA ALA A 61 -12.10 10.07 -3.99
C ALA A 61 -12.44 9.19 -5.20
N ARG A 62 -12.27 9.74 -6.41
CA ARG A 62 -12.23 8.93 -7.63
C ARG A 62 -10.90 8.18 -7.65
N VAL A 63 -10.96 6.86 -7.56
CA VAL A 63 -9.78 5.99 -7.62
C VAL A 63 -9.61 5.38 -9.01
N TYR A 64 -8.36 5.08 -9.35
CA TYR A 64 -7.98 4.50 -10.63
C TYR A 64 -7.26 3.17 -10.41
N ASN A 65 -7.37 2.27 -11.37
CA ASN A 65 -6.66 0.99 -11.34
C ASN A 65 -5.92 0.72 -12.65
N LEU A 66 -4.76 0.07 -12.57
CA LEU A 66 -3.94 -0.31 -13.72
C LEU A 66 -4.05 -1.81 -14.00
N SER A 67 -4.66 -2.19 -15.11
CA SER A 67 -4.62 -3.59 -15.54
C SER A 67 -3.29 -3.88 -16.21
N VAL A 68 -2.48 -4.77 -15.61
CA VAL A 68 -1.19 -5.23 -16.16
C VAL A 68 -1.24 -6.73 -16.42
N THR A 69 -0.78 -7.15 -17.60
CA THR A 69 -0.67 -8.57 -17.97
C THR A 69 0.49 -9.22 -17.19
N GLY A 70 0.31 -10.45 -16.70
CA GLY A 70 1.33 -11.16 -15.90
C GLY A 70 0.95 -11.30 -14.42
N PRO A 71 1.88 -11.21 -13.44
CA PRO A 71 1.58 -11.45 -12.02
C PRO A 71 0.67 -10.38 -11.39
N ARG A 72 0.08 -9.48 -12.19
CA ARG A 72 -0.81 -8.37 -11.79
C ARG A 72 -0.27 -7.56 -10.61
N THR A 73 1.05 -7.42 -10.50
CA THR A 73 1.74 -6.68 -9.44
C THR A 73 2.51 -5.52 -10.04
N TYR A 74 2.54 -4.39 -9.34
CA TYR A 74 3.25 -3.18 -9.74
C TYR A 74 3.53 -2.30 -8.51
N PHE A 75 4.27 -1.20 -8.71
CA PHE A 75 4.54 -0.24 -7.65
C PHE A 75 3.62 0.97 -7.77
N ALA A 76 2.91 1.30 -6.69
CA ALA A 76 2.08 2.49 -6.57
C ALA A 76 2.30 3.10 -5.18
N GLY A 77 2.34 4.45 -5.09
CA GLY A 77 2.74 5.10 -3.84
C GLY A 77 4.15 4.70 -3.37
N GLY A 78 5.00 4.24 -4.30
CA GLY A 78 6.34 3.76 -4.00
C GLY A 78 6.42 2.38 -3.31
N VAL A 79 5.31 1.63 -3.21
CA VAL A 79 5.25 0.31 -2.56
C VAL A 79 4.66 -0.77 -3.49
N LEU A 80 5.01 -2.04 -3.26
CA LEU A 80 4.54 -3.18 -4.06
C LEU A 80 3.07 -3.50 -3.75
N VAL A 81 2.24 -3.43 -4.78
CA VAL A 81 0.79 -3.69 -4.71
C VAL A 81 0.39 -4.78 -5.71
N HIS A 82 -0.84 -5.28 -5.55
CA HIS A 82 -1.42 -6.28 -6.45
C HIS A 82 -2.81 -5.86 -6.95
N ASN A 83 -3.17 -6.37 -8.12
CA ASN A 83 -4.52 -6.35 -8.64
C ASN A 83 -5.03 -7.78 -8.79
N TYR A 84 -6.17 -8.07 -8.19
CA TYR A 84 -6.93 -9.28 -8.48
C TYR A 84 -7.70 -9.14 -9.79
#